data_AF-A0AB35M2V9-F1
#
_entry.id   AF-A0AB35M2V9-F1
#
_cell.length_a   1.000
_cell.length_b   1.000
_cell.length_c   1.000
_cell.angle_alpha   90.00
_cell.angle_beta   90.00
_cell.angle_gamma   90.00
#
_symmetry.space_group_name_H-M   'P 1'
#
loop_
_entity.id
_entity.type
_entity.pdbx_description
1 polymer ?
#
loop_
_entity_poly.entity_id
_entity_poly.type
_entity_poly.pdbx_seq_one_letter_code
_entity_poly.pdbx_strand_id
1 'polypeptide(L)' 'MIDNATFHKGKRLQELLQKAGHYLVWLPKYSPDLNPELVSSAA' A
#
# COMPACT_ATOMS: atom_id res chain seq x y z
N MET A 1 4.67 -5.79 -3.20
CA MET A 1 3.50 -4.98 -3.60
C MET A 1 2.75 -4.62 -2.34
N ILE A 2 2.27 -3.38 -2.19
CA ILE A 2 1.64 -2.85 -0.97
C ILE A 2 0.37 -2.08 -1.38
N ASP A 3 -0.67 -2.12 -0.55
CA ASP A 3 -1.89 -1.34 -0.76
C ASP A 3 -1.67 0.18 -0.52
N ASN A 4 -2.68 0.99 -0.82
CA ASN A 4 -2.57 2.45 -0.75
C ASN A 4 -2.91 3.04 0.62
N ALA A 5 -2.98 2.23 1.70
CA ALA A 5 -3.30 2.74 3.03
C ALA A 5 -2.32 3.86 3.42
N THR A 6 -2.85 4.89 4.08
CA THR A 6 -2.13 6.15 4.35
C THR A 6 -0.85 5.94 5.17
N PHE A 7 -0.82 4.92 6.02
CA PHE A 7 0.35 4.57 6.84
C PHE A 7 1.51 3.94 6.04
N HIS A 8 1.26 3.40 4.84
CA HIS A 8 2.31 2.90 3.95
C HIS A 8 3.03 4.01 3.17
N LYS A 9 2.50 5.23 3.16
CA LYS A 9 3.07 6.36 2.40
C LYS A 9 4.16 7.13 3.14
N GLY A 10 4.63 6.61 4.27
CA GLY A 10 5.72 7.22 5.05
C GLY A 10 7.08 7.12 4.35
N LYS A 11 7.87 8.19 4.43
CA LYS A 11 9.24 8.26 3.87
C LYS A 11 10.16 7.14 4.38
N ARG A 12 10.03 6.77 5.66
CA ARG A 12 10.86 5.74 6.29
C ARG A 12 10.76 4.37 5.59
N LEU A 13 9.57 3.98 5.14
CA LEU A 13 9.38 2.72 4.42
C LEU A 13 10.09 2.75 3.07
N GLN A 14 9.99 3.86 2.34
CA GLN A 14 10.62 4.04 1.03
C GLN A 14 12.15 4.02 1.14
N GLU A 15 12.72 4.68 2.15
CA GLU A 15 14.16 4.68 2.41
C GLU A 15 14.71 3.29 2.73
N LEU A 16 13.98 2.49 3.53
CA LEU A 16 14.37 1.12 3.85
C LEU A 16 14.37 0.22 2.61
N LEU A 17 13.33 0.33 1.77
CA LEU A 17 13.24 -0.41 0.52
C LEU A 17 14.39 -0.06 -0.42
N GLN A 18 14.70 1.22 -0.56
CA GLN A 18 15.80 1.68 -1.41
C GLN A 18 17.17 1.18 -0.91
N LYS A 19 17.40 1.22 0.41
CA LYS A 19 18.63 0.68 1.02
C LYS A 19 18.77 -0.83 0.81
N ALA A 20 17.66 -1.55 0.75
CA ALA A 20 17.63 -2.98 0.45
C ALA A 20 17.72 -3.30 -1.06
N GLY A 21 17.78 -2.28 -1.94
CA GLY A 21 17.82 -2.48 -3.39
C GLY A 21 16.47 -2.86 -4.01
N HIS A 22 15.37 -2.55 -3.33
CA HIS A 22 14.01 -2.84 -3.78
C HIS A 22 13.28 -1.57 -4.21
N TYR A 23 12.33 -1.73 -5.13
CA TYR A 23 11.42 -0.66 -5.58
C TYR A 23 9.99 -0.94 -5.12
N LEU A 24 9.27 0.13 -4.82
CA LEU A 24 7.89 0.06 -4.34
C LEU A 24 6.92 0.10 -5.52
N VAL A 25 6.04 -0.90 -5.61
CA VAL A 25 4.93 -0.95 -6.57
C VAL A 25 3.63 -0.69 -5.82
N TRP A 26 2.99 0.42 -6.14
CA TRP A 26 1.68 0.80 -5.63
C TRP A 26 0.57 0.06 -6.38
N LEU A 27 -0.39 -0.47 -5.64
CA LEU A 27 -1.61 -1.02 -6.25
C LEU A 27 -2.50 0.11 -6.78
N PRO A 28 -3.36 -0.13 -7.80
CA PRO A 28 -4.34 0.86 -8.24
C PRO A 28 -5.37 1.18 -7.15
N LYS A 29 -5.97 2.38 -7.21
CA LYS A 29 -6.74 3.02 -6.12
C LYS A 29 -8.01 2.26 -5.69
N TYR A 30 -8.48 1.31 -6.47
CA TYR A 30 -9.58 0.41 -6.11
C TYR A 30 -9.28 -0.96 -6.68
N SER A 31 -8.74 -1.84 -5.85
CA SER A 31 -8.73 -3.28 -6.06
C SER A 31 -9.63 -3.88 -4.99
N PRO A 32 -10.96 -3.90 -5.18
CA PRO A 32 -11.89 -4.43 -4.18
C PRO A 32 -11.55 -5.87 -3.78
N ASP A 33 -10.99 -6.66 -4.70
CA ASP A 33 -10.49 -8.02 -4.44
C ASP A 33 -9.27 -8.07 -3.49
N LEU A 34 -8.54 -6.96 -3.34
CA LEU A 34 -7.26 -6.89 -2.62
C LEU A 34 -7.29 -5.93 -1.42
N ASN A 35 -8.45 -5.34 -1.11
CA ASN A 35 -8.62 -4.50 0.08
C ASN A 35 -10.00 -4.71 0.73
N PRO A 36 -10.22 -5.85 1.40
CA PRO A 36 -11.51 -6.20 1.99
C PRO A 36 -11.95 -5.23 3.10
N GLU A 37 -11.01 -4.55 3.75
CA GLU A 37 -11.28 -3.61 4.86
C GLU A 37 -12.15 -2.42 4.42
N LEU A 38 -12.11 -2.02 3.15
CA LEU A 38 -12.97 -0.96 2.59
C LEU A 38 -14.39 -1.44 2.28
N VAL A 39 -14.60 -2.77 2.19
CA VAL A 39 -15.89 -3.36 1.82
C VAL A 39 -16.81 -3.50 3.03
N SER A 40 -16.26 -3.60 4.25
CA SER A 40 -17.08 -3.78 5.48
C SER A 40 -17.60 -2.47 6.10
N SER A 41 -17.06 -1.31 5.72
CA SER A 41 -17.52 -0.01 6.25
C SER A 41 -18.54 0.71 5.36
N ALA A 42 -19.01 0.05 4.29
CA ALA A 42 -19.99 0.58 3.35
C ALA A 42 -21.39 -0.06 3.51
N ALA A 43 -21.60 -0.85 4.57
CA ALA A 43 -22.89 -1.46 4.90
C ALA A 43 -23.56 -0.76 6.10
#